data_AF-A0A0P7DFZ6-F1
#
_entry.id   AF-A0A0P7DFZ6-F1
#
_cell.length_a   1.000
_cell.length_b   1.000
_cell.length_c   1.000
_cell.angle_alpha   90.00
_cell.angle_beta   90.00
_cell.angle_gamma   90.00
#
_symmetry.space_group_name_H-M   'P 1'
#
loop_
_entity.id
_entity.type
_entity.pdbx_description
1 polymer ?
#
loop_
_entity_poly.entity_id
_entity_poly.type
_entity_poly.pdbx_seq_one_letter_code
_entity_poly.pdbx_strand_id
1 'polypeptide(L)'
;MSAFGYCEGDTCARDGCEGSIEIEPVKGCSCHIAAPCWNHENADMHCPDCGWRAADDPLCVREIESISLGAPLPFIQTKPRVLDPTKIEWVAKLHTASSMIKEGVFPIGTPAKEVEEKVRGTFGGRFERFDAGKGLFTYIAYTD
;
A
#
# COMPACT_ATOMS: atom_id res chain seq x y z
N MET A 1 -0.73 -16.85 -0.66
CA MET A 1 -2.11 -16.35 -0.70
C MET A 1 -2.68 -16.39 0.70
N SER A 2 -2.83 -15.23 1.33
CA SER A 2 -3.52 -15.11 2.60
C SER A 2 -4.99 -15.53 2.44
N ALA A 3 -5.54 -16.24 3.42
CA ALA A 3 -6.93 -16.67 3.43
C ALA A 3 -7.92 -15.54 3.78
N PHE A 4 -7.43 -14.30 3.87
CA PHE A 4 -8.20 -13.14 4.29
C PHE A 4 -8.81 -12.43 3.09
N GLY A 5 -10.02 -11.92 3.27
CA GLY A 5 -10.68 -11.06 2.28
C GLY A 5 -10.09 -9.66 2.27
N TYR A 6 -9.96 -9.07 1.08
CA TYR A 6 -9.46 -7.69 0.91
C TYR A 6 -10.28 -6.87 -0.09
N CYS A 7 -11.11 -7.51 -0.90
CA CYS A 7 -12.01 -6.89 -1.86
C CYS A 7 -13.44 -6.87 -1.33
N GLU A 8 -14.24 -5.92 -1.80
CA GLU A 8 -15.66 -5.85 -1.47
C GLU A 8 -16.37 -7.18 -1.78
N GLY A 9 -17.14 -7.68 -0.81
CA GLY A 9 -17.84 -8.96 -0.87
C GLY A 9 -17.00 -10.18 -0.46
N ASP A 10 -15.68 -10.06 -0.29
CA ASP A 10 -14.87 -11.15 0.25
C ASP A 10 -15.25 -11.45 1.70
N THR A 11 -15.15 -12.71 2.12
CA THR A 11 -15.22 -13.08 3.54
C THR A 11 -13.97 -12.57 4.26
N CYS A 12 -14.15 -11.87 5.38
CA CYS A 12 -13.06 -11.28 6.14
C CYS A 12 -12.02 -12.31 6.58
N ALA A 13 -12.47 -13.39 7.24
CA ALA A 13 -11.66 -14.50 7.76
C ALA A 13 -10.54 -14.13 8.75
N ARG A 14 -10.46 -12.87 9.18
CA ARG A 14 -9.52 -12.41 10.22
C ARG A 14 -10.05 -12.79 11.59
N ASP A 15 -9.22 -13.44 12.40
CA ASP A 15 -9.58 -13.91 13.74
C ASP A 15 -10.88 -14.74 13.79
N GLY A 16 -11.17 -15.49 12.71
CA GLY A 16 -12.40 -16.28 12.58
C GLY A 16 -13.65 -15.45 12.25
N CYS A 17 -13.51 -14.17 11.90
CA CYS A 17 -14.62 -13.32 11.47
C CYS A 17 -15.23 -13.83 10.15
N GLU A 18 -16.52 -14.16 10.18
CA GLU A 18 -17.31 -14.58 9.03
C GLU A 18 -17.96 -13.41 8.28
N GLY A 19 -17.69 -12.17 8.72
CA GLY A 19 -18.19 -10.95 8.10
C GLY A 19 -17.71 -10.73 6.68
N SER A 20 -18.37 -9.81 5.96
CA SER A 20 -17.97 -9.38 4.61
C SER A 20 -17.11 -8.13 4.64
N ILE A 21 -16.22 -8.01 3.65
CA ILE A 21 -15.48 -6.78 3.39
C ILE A 21 -16.37 -5.83 2.59
N GLU A 22 -16.39 -4.56 3.00
CA GLU A 22 -17.20 -3.50 2.40
C GLU A 22 -16.35 -2.23 2.22
N ILE A 23 -16.70 -1.40 1.25
CA ILE A 23 -16.10 -0.07 1.16
C ILE A 23 -16.60 0.80 2.32
N GLU A 24 -15.71 1.61 2.90
CA GLU A 24 -16.10 2.51 3.99
C GLU A 24 -17.22 3.47 3.55
N PRO A 25 -18.25 3.68 4.40
CA PRO A 25 -19.33 4.59 4.07
C PRO A 25 -18.82 6.03 4.03
N VAL A 26 -18.83 6.61 2.83
CA VAL A 26 -18.32 7.96 2.59
C VAL A 26 -19.29 9.02 3.12
N LYS A 27 -18.80 9.90 4.01
CA LYS A 27 -19.58 11.03 4.55
C LYS A 27 -19.12 12.36 3.94
N GLY A 28 -20.01 13.34 3.87
CA GLY A 28 -19.70 14.70 3.41
C GLY A 28 -19.25 14.79 1.95
N CYS A 29 -19.85 14.00 1.06
CA CYS A 29 -19.43 13.94 -0.33
C CYS A 29 -19.88 15.19 -1.14
N SER A 30 -19.01 15.61 -2.06
CA SER A 30 -19.27 16.67 -3.04
C SER A 30 -19.37 16.12 -4.47
N CYS A 31 -19.67 14.82 -4.63
CA CYS A 31 -19.72 14.16 -5.95
C CYS A 31 -20.66 14.85 -6.94
N HIS A 32 -21.73 15.50 -6.47
CA HIS A 32 -22.63 16.26 -7.34
C HIS A 32 -22.02 17.57 -7.89
N ILE A 33 -20.92 18.04 -7.31
CA ILE A 33 -20.15 19.21 -7.77
C ILE A 33 -18.99 18.76 -8.66
N ALA A 34 -18.26 17.73 -8.22
CA ALA A 34 -17.14 17.17 -8.94
C ALA A 34 -17.01 15.68 -8.60
N ALA A 35 -17.48 14.81 -9.50
CA ALA A 35 -17.32 13.36 -9.38
C ALA A 35 -16.05 12.89 -10.11
N PRO A 36 -15.30 11.91 -9.56
CA PRO A 36 -15.40 11.43 -8.17
C PRO A 36 -14.88 12.48 -7.18
N CYS A 37 -15.48 12.60 -5.99
CA CYS A 37 -14.95 13.49 -4.96
C CYS A 37 -13.79 12.83 -4.21
N TRP A 38 -12.89 13.65 -3.66
CA TRP A 38 -11.75 13.17 -2.86
C TRP A 38 -12.13 12.14 -1.79
N ASN A 39 -13.27 12.31 -1.09
CA ASN A 39 -13.69 11.35 -0.06
C ASN A 39 -14.03 9.95 -0.63
N HIS A 40 -14.52 9.85 -1.88
CA HIS A 40 -14.75 8.55 -2.52
C HIS A 40 -13.46 7.97 -3.08
N GLU A 41 -12.55 8.80 -3.58
CA GLU A 41 -11.24 8.33 -4.07
C GLU A 41 -10.35 7.75 -2.97
N ASN A 42 -10.58 8.18 -1.71
CA ASN A 42 -9.83 7.76 -0.53
C ASN A 42 -10.63 6.85 0.41
N ALA A 43 -11.82 6.38 -0.01
CA ALA A 43 -12.55 5.39 0.75
C ALA A 43 -11.84 4.03 0.63
N ASP A 44 -11.46 3.45 1.76
CA ASP A 44 -10.77 2.17 1.82
C ASP A 44 -11.73 1.03 2.19
N MET A 45 -11.22 -0.21 2.12
CA MET A 45 -11.96 -1.41 2.49
C MET A 45 -11.96 -1.60 4.01
N HIS A 46 -13.08 -2.06 4.56
CA HIS A 46 -13.22 -2.38 5.98
C HIS A 46 -14.12 -3.60 6.21
N CYS A 47 -14.04 -4.20 7.39
CA CYS A 47 -15.00 -5.18 7.86
C CYS A 47 -15.82 -4.55 9.00
N PRO A 48 -17.15 -4.38 8.84
CA PRO A 48 -17.98 -3.77 9.88
C PRO A 48 -18.08 -4.63 11.15
N ASP A 49 -17.91 -5.95 11.03
CA ASP A 49 -18.09 -6.89 12.14
C ASP A 49 -16.89 -6.95 13.10
N CYS A 50 -15.67 -7.03 12.56
CA CYS A 50 -14.45 -7.07 13.38
C CYS A 50 -13.67 -5.76 13.42
N GLY A 51 -14.07 -4.76 12.63
CA GLY A 51 -13.43 -3.44 12.59
C GLY A 51 -12.08 -3.41 11.87
N TRP A 52 -11.71 -4.45 11.12
CA TRP A 52 -10.52 -4.40 10.27
C TRP A 52 -10.67 -3.30 9.21
N ARG A 53 -9.57 -2.58 8.92
CA ARG A 53 -9.52 -1.50 7.93
C ARG A 53 -8.24 -1.62 7.11
N ALA A 54 -8.35 -1.54 5.79
CA ALA A 54 -7.21 -1.58 4.88
C ALA A 54 -6.24 -0.40 5.15
N ALA A 55 -6.77 0.76 5.54
CA ALA A 55 -5.96 1.94 5.88
C ALA A 55 -5.00 1.72 7.06
N ASP A 56 -5.33 0.78 7.96
CA ASP A 56 -4.55 0.48 9.18
C ASP A 56 -3.69 -0.79 9.02
N ASP A 57 -3.82 -1.51 7.90
CA ASP A 57 -3.13 -2.77 7.61
C ASP A 57 -1.82 -2.51 6.83
N PRO A 58 -0.64 -2.85 7.38
CA PRO A 58 0.63 -2.61 6.71
C PRO A 58 0.83 -3.42 5.42
N LEU A 59 0.01 -4.46 5.19
CA LEU A 59 0.02 -5.21 3.93
C LEU A 59 -0.76 -4.48 2.82
N CYS A 60 -1.70 -3.60 3.18
CA CYS A 60 -2.50 -2.84 2.25
C CYS A 60 -1.79 -1.52 1.90
N VAL A 61 -1.19 -1.49 0.71
CA VAL A 61 -0.45 -0.32 0.21
C VAL A 61 -1.13 0.27 -1.03
N ARG A 62 -0.76 1.49 -1.38
CA ARG A 62 -1.16 2.11 -2.65
C ARG A 62 0.03 2.16 -3.60
N GLU A 63 -0.07 1.45 -4.72
CA GLU A 63 0.93 1.40 -5.77
C GLU A 63 0.64 2.48 -6.82
N ILE A 64 1.68 3.16 -7.32
CA ILE A 64 1.55 4.07 -8.45
C ILE A 64 1.38 3.24 -9.72
N GLU A 65 0.23 3.36 -10.37
CA GLU A 65 -0.06 2.61 -11.60
C GLU A 65 0.35 3.39 -12.85
N SER A 66 0.01 4.67 -12.92
CA SER A 66 0.30 5.50 -14.10
C SER A 66 0.64 6.94 -13.70
N ILE A 67 1.57 7.51 -14.47
CA ILE A 67 1.91 8.93 -14.42
C ILE A 67 1.67 9.48 -15.82
N SER A 68 0.60 10.24 -15.98
CA SER A 68 0.24 10.84 -17.26
C SER A 68 0.85 12.24 -17.35
N LEU A 69 1.88 12.39 -18.20
CA LEU A 69 2.63 13.63 -18.39
C LEU A 69 2.13 14.47 -19.60
N GLY A 70 1.04 14.07 -20.25
CA GLY A 70 0.51 14.69 -21.47
C GLY A 70 -0.67 15.66 -21.27
N ALA A 71 -1.16 15.81 -20.04
CA ALA A 71 -2.22 16.76 -19.69
C ALA A 71 -1.60 18.09 -19.18
N PRO A 72 -2.39 19.19 -19.09
CA PRO A 72 -1.89 20.48 -18.60
C PRO A 72 -1.25 20.40 -17.20
N LEU A 73 -1.63 19.39 -16.42
CA LEU A 73 -1.01 19.04 -15.16
C LEU A 73 -0.70 17.53 -15.15
N PRO A 74 0.46 17.13 -14.60
CA PRO A 74 0.78 15.72 -14.42
C PRO A 74 -0.25 15.06 -13.50
N PHE A 75 -0.78 13.92 -13.92
CA PHE A 75 -1.77 13.17 -13.15
C PHE A 75 -1.20 11.82 -12.74
N ILE A 76 -1.30 11.51 -11.44
CA ILE A 76 -0.81 10.27 -10.85
C ILE A 76 -2.01 9.45 -10.40
N GLN A 77 -2.13 8.24 -10.91
CA GLN A 77 -3.12 7.27 -10.44
C GLN A 77 -2.45 6.26 -9.51
N THR A 78 -3.04 6.06 -8.33
CA THR A 78 -2.63 5.01 -7.40
C THR A 78 -3.75 4.01 -7.22
N LYS A 79 -3.39 2.72 -7.15
CA LYS A 79 -4.33 1.63 -6.88
C LYS A 79 -3.99 0.92 -5.57
N PRO A 80 -5.01 0.53 -4.77
CA PRO A 80 -4.80 -0.37 -3.64
C PRO A 80 -4.22 -1.70 -4.12
N ARG A 81 -3.22 -2.19 -3.39
CA ARG A 81 -2.57 -3.48 -3.59
C ARG A 81 -2.24 -4.11 -2.25
N VAL A 82 -2.45 -5.40 -2.14
CA VAL A 82 -2.06 -6.19 -0.97
C VAL A 82 -0.70 -6.84 -1.24
N LEU A 83 0.25 -6.65 -0.34
CA LEU A 83 1.57 -7.25 -0.40
C LEU A 83 1.56 -8.66 0.19
N ASP A 84 2.35 -9.57 -0.40
CA ASP A 84 2.51 -10.92 0.11
C ASP A 84 3.74 -11.02 1.05
N PRO A 85 3.54 -11.23 2.36
CA PRO A 85 4.64 -11.30 3.33
C PRO A 85 5.52 -12.56 3.18
N THR A 86 5.14 -13.52 2.34
CA THR A 86 5.92 -14.74 2.08
C THR A 86 7.06 -14.55 1.08
N LYS A 87 7.15 -13.36 0.48
CA LYS A 87 8.24 -12.96 -0.42
C LYS A 87 8.65 -11.51 -0.14
N ILE A 88 9.81 -11.12 -0.64
CA ILE A 88 10.24 -9.72 -0.59
C ILE A 88 9.46 -8.97 -1.66
N GLU A 89 8.46 -8.20 -1.24
CA GLU A 89 7.56 -7.45 -2.12
C GLU A 89 7.40 -6.03 -1.61
N TRP A 90 7.34 -5.06 -2.52
CA TRP A 90 7.33 -3.65 -2.17
C TRP A 90 6.71 -2.82 -3.29
N VAL A 91 6.32 -1.59 -2.94
CA VAL A 91 5.85 -0.58 -3.88
C VAL A 91 6.74 0.66 -3.80
N ALA A 92 6.87 1.36 -4.92
CA ALA A 92 7.51 2.66 -4.96
C ALA A 92 6.50 3.76 -4.61
N LYS A 93 6.92 4.68 -3.75
CA LYS A 93 6.23 5.93 -3.43
C LYS A 93 7.13 7.11 -3.80
N LEU A 94 6.50 8.19 -4.24
CA LEU A 94 7.19 9.44 -4.51
C LEU A 94 7.82 9.99 -3.22
N HIS A 95 9.04 10.52 -3.33
CA HIS A 95 9.74 11.16 -2.22
C HIS A 95 10.32 12.50 -2.66
N THR A 96 11.52 12.53 -3.23
CA THR A 96 12.13 13.75 -3.76
C THR A 96 12.51 13.59 -5.23
N ALA A 97 13.01 14.65 -5.86
CA ALA A 97 13.48 14.59 -7.23
C ALA A 97 14.67 13.64 -7.44
N SER A 98 15.37 13.24 -6.37
CA SER A 98 16.56 12.38 -6.43
C SER A 98 16.44 11.11 -5.56
N SER A 99 15.22 10.78 -5.14
CA SER A 99 14.99 9.55 -4.37
C SER A 99 13.55 9.07 -4.39
N MET A 100 13.37 7.78 -4.16
CA MET A 100 12.08 7.12 -4.04
C MET A 100 11.98 6.39 -2.71
N ILE A 101 10.80 6.41 -2.09
CA ILE A 101 10.51 5.54 -0.96
C ILE A 101 10.09 4.19 -1.51
N LYS A 102 10.70 3.11 -1.00
CA LYS A 102 10.28 1.74 -1.22
C LYS A 102 9.75 1.20 0.09
N GLU A 103 8.44 0.98 0.13
CA GLU A 103 7.75 0.44 1.29
C GLU A 103 7.29 -0.97 0.97
N GLY A 104 7.54 -1.90 1.89
CA GLY A 104 7.23 -3.29 1.60
C GLY A 104 7.37 -4.24 2.76
N VAL A 105 7.28 -5.51 2.40
CA VAL A 105 7.25 -6.66 3.28
C VAL A 105 8.32 -7.68 2.90
N PHE A 106 8.74 -8.48 3.87
CA PHE A 106 9.68 -9.59 3.66
C PHE A 106 9.38 -10.75 4.62
N PRO A 107 9.79 -11.98 4.26
CA PRO A 107 9.67 -13.14 5.15
C PRO A 107 10.46 -12.94 6.44
N ILE A 108 9.84 -13.21 7.58
CA ILE A 108 10.52 -13.11 8.87
C ILE A 108 11.76 -14.05 8.86
N GLY A 109 12.92 -13.48 9.18
CA GLY A 109 14.22 -14.16 9.11
C GLY A 109 15.08 -13.81 7.90
N THR A 110 14.54 -13.11 6.91
CA THR A 110 15.35 -12.56 5.80
C THR A 110 16.32 -11.49 6.32
N PRO A 111 17.62 -11.58 5.99
CA PRO A 111 18.60 -10.59 6.41
C PRO A 111 18.40 -9.26 5.66
N ALA A 112 18.63 -8.13 6.35
CA ALA A 112 18.48 -6.79 5.77
C ALA A 112 19.28 -6.59 4.47
N LYS A 113 20.44 -7.25 4.35
CA LYS A 113 21.27 -7.20 3.14
C LYS A 113 20.57 -7.78 1.90
N GLU A 114 19.82 -8.87 2.06
CA GLU A 114 19.07 -9.48 0.95
C GLU A 114 17.91 -8.58 0.51
N VAL A 115 17.24 -7.94 1.48
CA VAL A 115 16.20 -6.93 1.19
C VAL A 115 16.83 -5.76 0.45
N GLU A 116 17.96 -5.22 0.94
CA GLU A 116 18.67 -4.10 0.34
C GLU A 116 19.09 -4.37 -1.11
N GLU A 117 19.60 -5.56 -1.42
CA GLU A 117 20.00 -5.92 -2.79
C GLU A 117 18.83 -5.83 -3.78
N LYS A 118 17.59 -6.07 -3.33
CA LYS A 118 16.38 -5.96 -4.16
C LYS A 118 15.83 -4.54 -4.24
N VAL A 119 16.07 -3.73 -3.22
CA VAL A 119 15.43 -2.40 -3.09
C VAL A 119 16.41 -1.23 -3.27
N ARG A 120 17.71 -1.46 -3.39
CA ARG A 120 18.68 -0.38 -3.66
C ARG A 120 18.30 0.45 -4.88
N GLY A 121 18.53 1.76 -4.80
CA GLY A 121 18.49 2.66 -5.93
C GLY A 121 19.77 2.56 -6.77
N THR A 122 19.84 3.35 -7.84
CA THR A 122 21.02 3.44 -8.71
C THR A 122 22.26 3.82 -7.91
N PHE A 123 22.12 4.77 -6.97
CA PHE A 123 23.20 5.25 -6.10
C PHE A 123 23.15 4.63 -4.69
N GLY A 124 22.47 3.49 -4.53
CA GLY A 124 22.22 2.88 -3.23
C GLY A 124 21.03 3.52 -2.52
N GLY A 125 21.15 3.73 -1.22
CA GLY A 125 20.06 4.21 -0.38
C GLY A 125 20.29 3.90 1.10
N ARG A 126 19.21 3.96 1.88
CA ARG A 126 19.24 3.58 3.30
C ARG A 126 17.88 3.06 3.77
N PHE A 127 17.88 2.18 4.75
CA PHE A 127 16.67 1.88 5.50
C PHE A 127 16.31 3.07 6.37
N GLU A 128 15.11 3.59 6.19
CA GLU A 128 14.47 4.48 7.17
C GLU A 128 13.89 3.66 8.32
N ARG A 129 13.31 2.50 7.99
CA ARG A 129 12.73 1.56 8.96
C ARG A 129 12.97 0.12 8.52
N PHE A 130 13.31 -0.76 9.46
CA PHE A 130 13.46 -2.19 9.23
C PHE A 130 12.99 -2.97 10.47
N ASP A 131 11.79 -3.53 10.41
CA ASP A 131 11.18 -4.30 11.48
C ASP A 131 11.30 -5.81 11.21
N ALA A 132 12.42 -6.40 11.64
CA ALA A 132 12.67 -7.83 11.49
C ALA A 132 11.57 -8.72 12.14
N GLY A 133 10.95 -8.25 13.23
CA GLY A 133 9.91 -9.00 13.93
C GLY A 133 8.54 -9.00 13.23
N LYS A 134 8.27 -8.01 12.38
CA LYS A 134 7.01 -7.90 11.63
C LYS A 134 7.17 -8.20 10.14
N GLY A 135 8.41 -8.28 9.64
CA GLY A 135 8.69 -8.44 8.22
C GLY A 135 8.34 -7.20 7.41
N LEU A 136 8.51 -5.99 7.98
CA LEU A 136 8.15 -4.72 7.33
C LEU A 136 9.38 -3.83 7.15
N PHE A 137 9.45 -3.07 6.06
CA PHE A 137 10.52 -2.11 5.85
C PHE A 137 10.09 -0.86 5.08
N THR A 138 10.88 0.19 5.27
CA THR A 138 10.84 1.42 4.49
C THR A 138 12.27 1.77 4.12
N TYR A 139 12.56 1.83 2.82
CA TYR A 139 13.89 2.11 2.28
C TYR A 139 13.84 3.35 1.37
N ILE A 140 14.75 4.29 1.60
CA ILE A 140 14.94 5.45 0.74
C ILE A 140 15.99 5.07 -0.30
N ALA A 141 15.55 4.82 -1.53
CA ALA A 141 16.40 4.52 -2.67
C ALA A 141 16.83 5.82 -3.36
N TYR A 142 18.14 6.04 -3.50
CA TYR A 142 18.66 7.21 -4.21
C TYR A 142 18.66 6.95 -5.71
N THR A 143 17.96 7.82 -6.45
CA THR A 143 17.77 7.76 -7.89
C THR A 143 18.39 8.98 -8.55
N ASP A 144 18.48 8.98 -9.89
CA ASP A 144 18.89 10.14 -10.67
C ASP A 144 17.83 11.25 -10.67
#